data_AF-A0A7C1EF06-F1
#
_entry.id   AF-A0A7C1EF06-F1
#
_cell.length_a   1.000
_cell.length_b   1.000
_cell.length_c   1.000
_cell.angle_alpha   90.00
_cell.angle_beta   90.00
_cell.angle_gamma   90.00
#
_symmetry.space_group_name_H-M   'P 1'
#
loop_
_entity.id
_entity.type
_entity.pdbx_description
1 polymer ?
#
loop_
_entity_poly.entity_id
_entity_poly.type
_entity_poly.pdbx_seq_one_letter_code
_entity_poly.pdbx_strand_id
1 'polypeptide(L)' 'PAFVPTTLKQEKSINPFLRCHENSIRQAVGLDDPADVFAELRRRKDRF' A
#
# COMPACT_ATOMS: atom_id res chain seq x y z
N PRO A 1 16.02 8.80 -16.81
CA PRO A 1 14.54 8.67 -16.73
C PRO A 1 14.01 9.32 -15.45
N ALA A 2 13.24 10.41 -15.59
CA ALA A 2 12.61 11.05 -14.44
C ALA A 2 11.30 10.31 -14.11
N PHE A 3 11.27 9.53 -13.03
CA PHE A 3 10.07 8.85 -12.52
C PHE A 3 9.09 9.81 -11.81
N VAL A 4 9.38 11.12 -11.85
CA VAL A 4 8.62 12.17 -11.20
C VAL A 4 8.45 13.35 -12.17
N PRO A 5 7.31 14.06 -12.13
CA PRO A 5 6.19 13.89 -11.18
C PRO A 5 5.21 12.76 -11.56
N THR A 6 4.59 12.12 -10.55
CA THR A 6 3.44 11.22 -10.72
C THR A 6 2.14 11.95 -10.35
N THR A 7 0.99 11.39 -10.75
CA THR A 7 -0.34 11.93 -10.38
C THR A 7 -0.96 11.17 -9.21
N LEU A 8 -1.77 11.84 -8.40
CA LEU A 8 -2.55 11.19 -7.32
C LEU A 8 -3.43 10.04 -7.84
N LYS A 9 -3.96 10.16 -9.07
CA LYS A 9 -4.74 9.09 -9.70
C LYS A 9 -3.88 7.84 -9.92
N GLN A 10 -2.66 8.01 -10.44
CA GLN A 10 -1.73 6.90 -10.62
C GLN A 10 -1.32 6.29 -9.27
N GLU A 11 -0.98 7.12 -8.28
CA GLU A 11 -0.61 6.64 -6.94
C GLU A 11 -1.74 5.82 -6.31
N LYS A 12 -3.01 6.24 -6.41
CA LYS A 12 -4.14 5.44 -5.92
C LYS A 12 -4.28 4.08 -6.60
N SER A 13 -3.85 3.95 -7.85
CA SER A 13 -3.90 2.68 -8.59
C SER A 13 -2.74 1.74 -8.27
N ILE A 14 -1.53 2.27 -8.03
CA ILE A 14 -0.32 1.44 -7.93
C ILE A 14 0.29 1.40 -6.53
N ASN A 15 0.05 2.39 -5.69
CA ASN A 15 0.71 2.51 -4.39
C ASN A 15 -0.01 1.66 -3.33
N PRO A 16 0.61 0.61 -2.78
CA PRO A 16 -0.03 -0.28 -1.82
C PRO A 16 -0.41 0.44 -0.51
N PHE A 17 0.31 1.51 -0.14
CA PHE A 17 0.03 2.30 1.06
C PHE A 17 -1.25 3.13 0.94
N LEU A 18 -1.64 3.52 -0.27
CA LEU A 18 -2.91 4.21 -0.51
C LEU A 18 -4.07 3.23 -0.73
N ARG A 19 -3.77 1.94 -0.80
CA ARG A 19 -4.69 0.85 -1.12
C ARG A 19 -4.92 -0.11 0.05
N CYS A 20 -4.54 0.24 1.29
CA CYS A 20 -4.74 -0.61 2.47
C CYS A 20 -6.21 -0.98 2.74
N HIS A 21 -7.16 -0.19 2.21
CA HIS A 21 -8.58 -0.48 2.29
C HIS A 21 -9.06 -1.53 1.26
N GLU A 22 -8.26 -1.88 0.25
CA GLU A 22 -8.60 -2.86 -0.78
C GLU A 22 -8.51 -4.29 -0.23
N ASN A 23 -9.49 -5.13 -0.57
CA ASN A 23 -9.53 -6.53 -0.12
C ASN A 23 -8.27 -7.30 -0.54
N SER A 24 -7.74 -7.04 -1.74
CA SER A 24 -6.51 -7.70 -2.22
C SER A 24 -5.31 -7.44 -1.31
N ILE A 25 -5.18 -6.22 -0.78
CA ILE A 25 -4.09 -5.83 0.11
C ILE A 25 -4.31 -6.39 1.52
N ARG A 26 -5.55 -6.33 2.02
CA ARG A 26 -5.93 -6.93 3.31
C ARG A 26 -5.63 -8.43 3.35
N GLN A 27 -5.99 -9.16 2.29
CA GLN A 27 -5.73 -10.60 2.15
C GLN A 27 -4.22 -10.91 2.07
N ALA A 28 -3.43 -10.10 1.35
CA ALA A 28 -1.99 -10.27 1.28
C ALA A 28 -1.29 -10.04 2.64
N VAL A 29 -1.85 -9.16 3.48
CA VAL A 29 -1.35 -8.87 4.82
C VAL A 29 -1.88 -9.86 5.86
N GLY A 30 -3.11 -10.34 5.70
CA GLY A 30 -3.81 -11.20 6.67
C GLY A 30 -4.44 -10.41 7.82
N LEU A 31 -4.77 -9.13 7.60
CA LEU A 31 -5.39 -8.23 8.58
C LEU A 31 -6.56 -7.50 7.93
N ASP A 32 -7.58 -7.16 8.72
CA ASP A 32 -8.82 -6.53 8.21
C ASP A 32 -8.91 -5.03 8.46
N ASP A 33 -8.31 -4.54 9.56
CA ASP A 33 -8.30 -3.12 9.87
C ASP A 33 -7.30 -2.36 8.98
N PRO A 34 -7.72 -1.31 8.25
CA PRO A 34 -6.84 -0.59 7.33
C PRO A 34 -5.60 0.04 7.98
N ALA A 35 -5.67 0.46 9.25
CA ALA A 35 -4.53 1.05 9.94
C ALA A 35 -3.52 -0.03 10.33
N ASP A 36 -3.99 -1.18 10.81
CA ASP A 36 -3.13 -2.33 11.10
C ASP A 36 -2.47 -2.88 9.82
N VAL A 37 -3.24 -2.97 8.72
CA VAL A 37 -2.75 -3.36 7.39
C VAL A 37 -1.66 -2.42 6.91
N PHE A 38 -1.82 -1.11 7.09
CA PHE A 38 -0.81 -0.12 6.75
C PHE A 38 0.47 -0.30 7.59
N ALA A 39 0.32 -0.46 8.90
CA ALA A 39 1.45 -0.63 9.82
C ALA A 39 2.26 -1.88 9.48
N GLU A 40 1.59 -3.00 9.20
CA GLU A 40 2.23 -4.26 8.84
C GLU A 40 2.87 -4.21 7.44
N LEU A 41 2.23 -3.59 6.44
CA LEU A 41 2.87 -3.33 5.14
C LEU A 41 4.16 -2.54 5.28
N ARG A 42 4.17 -1.52 6.14
CA ARG A 42 5.35 -0.70 6.38
C ARG A 42 6.47 -1.55 6.99
N ARG A 43 6.17 -2.35 8.01
CA ARG A 43 7.13 -3.29 8.63
C ARG A 43 7.69 -4.29 7.63
N ARG A 44 6.85 -4.87 6.77
CA ARG A 44 7.29 -5.79 5.72
C ARG A 44 8.20 -5.11 4.72
N LYS A 45 7.85 -3.91 4.25
CA LYS A 45 8.70 -3.13 3.34
C LYS A 45 10.04 -2.76 3.97
N ASP A 46 10.08 -2.51 5.28
CA ASP A 46 11.34 -2.20 5.97
C ASP A 46 12.27 -3.43 6.10
N ARG A 47 11.76 -4.65 5.87
CA ARG A 47 12.51 -5.92 5.91
C ARG A 47 12.72 -6.55 4.53
N PHE A 48 12.25 -5.90 3.47
CA PHE A 48 12.30 -6.37 2.08
C PHE A 48 13.39 -5.62 1.32
#